data_AF-A0A6L9LF61-F1
#
_entry.id   AF-A0A6L9LF61-F1
#
_cell.length_a   1.000
_cell.length_b   1.000
_cell.length_c   1.000
_cell.angle_alpha   90.00
_cell.angle_beta   90.00
_cell.angle_gamma   90.00
#
_symmetry.space_group_name_H-M   'P 1'
#
loop_
_entity.id
_entity.type
_entity.pdbx_description
1 polymer ?
#
loop_
_entity_poly.entity_id
_entity_poly.type
_entity_poly.pdbx_seq_one_letter_code
_entity_poly.pdbx_strand_id
1 'polypeptide(L)'
;MKKTSDLLKNKDDLEIDVSSTMEVYKHINDMYKFYTNLRFILLGASIGVFSFILTNFSNKDLSINKYLYIILGLIASIVFFLMDLRTKQLFRETRQAGKDIENNYMKIKGFYTHVEGIKSKLSHSIIIGTSYVMIMVFFLYILIVS
;
A
#
# COMPACT_ATOMS: atom_id res chain seq x y z
N MET A 1 -42.90 -36.43 19.18
CA MET A 1 -41.61 -35.87 18.70
C MET A 1 -41.74 -35.45 17.24
N LYS A 2 -41.92 -34.16 16.97
CA LYS A 2 -41.79 -33.52 15.66
C LYS A 2 -41.53 -32.03 15.91
N LYS A 3 -40.26 -31.62 15.96
CA LYS A 3 -39.87 -30.20 16.03
C LYS A 3 -38.39 -29.97 15.68
N THR A 4 -37.91 -30.63 14.63
CA THR A 4 -36.55 -30.44 14.11
C THR A 4 -36.49 -30.25 12.59
N SER A 5 -37.64 -30.29 11.91
CA SER A 5 -37.75 -30.04 10.46
C SER A 5 -37.91 -28.56 10.10
N ASP A 6 -38.37 -27.73 11.03
CA ASP A 6 -38.76 -26.35 10.71
C ASP A 6 -37.62 -25.33 10.90
N LEU A 7 -36.49 -25.76 11.47
CA LEU A 7 -35.28 -24.94 11.61
C LEU A 7 -34.30 -25.07 10.43
N LEU A 8 -34.54 -26.02 9.52
CA LEU A 8 -33.70 -26.22 8.32
C LEU A 8 -34.27 -25.55 7.06
N LYS A 9 -35.46 -24.92 7.15
CA LYS A 9 -36.11 -24.26 6.03
C LYS A 9 -35.81 -22.77 5.91
N ASN A 10 -34.94 -22.24 6.76
CA ASN A 10 -34.63 -20.80 6.83
C ASN A 10 -33.17 -20.52 6.44
N LYS A 11 -32.63 -21.32 5.51
CA LYS A 11 -31.22 -21.23 5.07
C LYS A 11 -31.06 -20.72 3.64
N ASP A 12 -32.15 -20.52 2.90
CA ASP A 12 -32.11 -20.20 1.47
C ASP A 12 -32.60 -18.79 1.11
N ASP A 13 -33.09 -18.00 2.08
CA ASP A 13 -33.62 -16.64 1.82
C ASP A 13 -32.81 -15.53 2.50
N LEU A 14 -31.48 -15.69 2.62
CA LEU A 14 -30.63 -14.51 2.57
C LEU A 14 -30.49 -14.16 1.08
N GLU A 15 -31.53 -13.51 0.53
CA GLU A 15 -31.33 -12.51 -0.51
C GLU A 15 -30.28 -11.55 0.04
N ILE A 16 -29.02 -11.87 -0.23
CA ILE A 16 -27.93 -10.93 -0.05
C ILE A 16 -28.31 -9.77 -0.95
N ASP A 17 -28.76 -8.68 -0.33
CA ASP A 17 -29.19 -7.49 -1.04
C ASP A 17 -28.06 -7.09 -2.00
N VAL A 18 -28.31 -7.31 -3.29
CA VAL A 18 -27.34 -7.11 -4.36
C VAL A 18 -26.91 -5.63 -4.38
N SER A 19 -27.80 -4.73 -3.93
CA SER A 19 -27.48 -3.32 -3.71
C SER A 19 -26.38 -3.15 -2.65
N SER A 20 -26.56 -3.75 -1.47
CA SER A 20 -25.56 -3.71 -0.39
C SER A 20 -24.19 -4.30 -0.81
N THR A 21 -24.19 -5.40 -1.57
CA THR A 21 -22.95 -6.04 -2.03
C THR A 21 -22.22 -5.18 -3.06
N MET A 22 -22.96 -4.50 -3.94
CA MET A 22 -22.40 -3.56 -4.91
C MET A 22 -21.84 -2.31 -4.23
N GLU A 23 -22.49 -1.79 -3.18
CA GLU A 23 -21.98 -0.66 -2.38
C GLU A 23 -20.65 -1.01 -1.69
N VAL A 24 -20.57 -2.17 -1.05
CA VAL A 24 -19.31 -2.65 -0.43
C VAL A 24 -18.23 -2.83 -1.49
N TYR A 25 -18.57 -3.42 -2.64
CA TYR A 25 -17.62 -3.59 -3.75
C TYR A 25 -17.09 -2.25 -4.29
N LYS A 26 -17.96 -1.25 -4.43
CA LYS A 26 -17.57 0.11 -4.82
C LYS A 26 -16.65 0.75 -3.78
N HIS A 27 -16.98 0.61 -2.50
CA HIS A 27 -16.14 1.13 -1.42
C HIS A 27 -14.73 0.51 -1.43
N ILE A 28 -14.63 -0.81 -1.64
CA ILE A 28 -13.34 -1.51 -1.80
C ILE A 28 -12.56 -0.96 -2.99
N ASN A 29 -13.21 -0.66 -4.11
CA ASN A 29 -12.57 -0.03 -5.27
C ASN A 29 -12.05 1.37 -4.99
N ASP A 30 -12.78 2.17 -4.24
CA ASP A 30 -12.33 3.50 -3.85
C ASP A 30 -11.13 3.41 -2.89
N MET A 31 -11.14 2.47 -1.93
CA MET A 31 -9.99 2.20 -1.05
C MET A 31 -8.79 1.67 -1.82
N TYR A 32 -8.99 0.79 -2.81
CA TYR A 32 -7.92 0.25 -3.65
C TYR A 32 -7.20 1.38 -4.41
N LYS A 33 -7.96 2.29 -5.02
CA LYS A 33 -7.42 3.47 -5.71
C LYS A 33 -6.72 4.41 -4.75
N PHE A 34 -7.32 4.65 -3.58
CA PHE A 34 -6.75 5.51 -2.54
C PHE A 34 -5.36 5.01 -2.11
N TYR A 35 -5.23 3.73 -1.74
CA TYR A 35 -3.94 3.17 -1.33
C TYR A 35 -2.93 3.12 -2.48
N THR A 36 -3.36 2.93 -3.72
CA THR A 36 -2.46 3.02 -4.88
C THR A 36 -1.90 4.43 -5.02
N ASN A 37 -2.75 5.46 -4.98
CA ASN A 37 -2.34 6.85 -5.07
C ASN A 37 -1.46 7.29 -3.89
N LEU A 38 -1.78 6.83 -2.68
CA LEU A 38 -1.01 7.15 -1.47
C LEU A 38 0.45 6.73 -1.61
N ARG A 39 0.74 5.60 -2.28
CA ARG A 39 2.12 5.15 -2.52
C ARG A 39 2.91 6.11 -3.41
N PHE A 40 2.29 6.65 -4.45
CA PHE A 40 2.94 7.65 -5.30
C PHE A 40 3.17 8.97 -4.56
N ILE A 41 2.21 9.37 -3.71
CA ILE A 41 2.36 10.56 -2.85
C ILE A 41 3.51 10.37 -1.86
N LEU A 42 3.59 9.22 -1.20
CA LEU A 42 4.70 8.89 -0.29
C LEU A 42 6.05 8.88 -1.02
N LEU A 43 6.09 8.37 -2.24
CA LEU A 43 7.32 8.38 -3.04
C LEU A 43 7.72 9.82 -3.37
N GLY A 44 6.81 10.63 -3.89
CA GLY A 44 7.06 12.04 -4.19
C GLY A 44 7.51 12.84 -2.96
N ALA A 45 6.88 12.62 -1.82
CA ALA A 45 7.28 13.24 -0.55
C ALA A 45 8.69 12.83 -0.13
N SER A 46 9.05 11.55 -0.28
CA SER A 46 10.40 11.07 0.06
C SER A 46 11.47 11.68 -0.84
N ILE A 47 11.21 11.81 -2.14
CA ILE A 47 12.11 12.46 -3.10
C ILE A 47 12.26 13.96 -2.77
N GLY A 48 11.17 14.62 -2.37
CA GLY A 48 11.18 16.00 -1.92
C GLY A 48 12.03 16.21 -0.68
N VAL A 49 11.85 15.38 0.36
CA VAL A 49 12.67 15.42 1.58
C VAL A 49 14.14 15.13 1.27
N PHE A 50 14.40 14.12 0.44
CA PHE A 50 15.75 13.79 -0.02
C PHE A 50 16.43 14.99 -0.70
N SER A 51 15.75 15.63 -1.66
CA SER A 51 16.28 16.78 -2.39
C SER A 51 16.53 17.98 -1.49
N PHE A 52 15.63 18.23 -0.52
CA PHE A 52 15.79 19.29 0.47
C PHE A 52 17.03 19.06 1.34
N ILE A 53 17.23 17.83 1.83
CA ILE A 53 18.38 17.48 2.65
C ILE A 53 19.68 17.62 1.85
N LEU A 54 19.72 17.12 0.62
CA LEU A 54 20.89 17.21 -0.25
C LEU A 54 21.28 18.66 -0.55
N THR A 55 20.29 19.52 -0.81
CA THR A 55 20.51 20.95 -1.06
C THR A 55 21.13 21.65 0.15
N ASN A 56 20.61 21.38 1.35
CA ASN A 56 21.14 21.97 2.59
C ASN A 56 22.50 21.39 2.98
N PHE A 57 22.75 20.12 2.67
CA PHE A 57 24.04 19.47 2.92
C PHE A 57 25.18 20.07 2.08
N SER A 58 24.88 20.50 0.84
CA SER A 58 25.88 21.10 -0.06
C SER A 58 26.34 22.51 0.35
N ASN A 59 25.59 23.21 1.21
CA ASN A 59 25.97 24.53 1.70
C ASN A 59 27.05 24.37 2.79
N LYS A 60 28.25 24.90 2.52
CA LYS A 60 29.49 24.54 3.23
C LYS A 60 29.61 25.06 4.67
N ASP A 61 28.70 25.90 5.15
CA ASP A 61 28.89 26.70 6.37
C ASP A 61 28.52 26.01 7.70
N LEU A 62 27.99 24.78 7.69
CA LEU A 62 27.49 24.14 8.93
C LEU A 62 28.07 22.74 9.15
N SER A 63 29.33 22.63 9.54
CA SER A 63 30.01 21.34 9.76
C SER A 63 29.33 20.44 10.82
N ILE A 64 28.85 21.00 11.93
CA ILE A 64 28.12 20.25 12.97
C ILE A 64 26.70 19.88 12.49
N ASN A 65 26.03 20.72 11.69
CA ASN A 65 24.66 20.43 11.24
C ASN A 65 24.63 19.37 10.11
N LYS A 66 25.74 19.13 9.40
CA LYS A 66 25.80 18.13 8.32
C LYS A 66 25.42 16.72 8.77
N TYR A 67 25.96 16.26 9.90
CA TYR A 67 25.62 14.94 10.45
C TYR A 67 24.16 14.88 10.91
N LEU A 68 23.64 15.97 11.47
CA LEU A 68 22.23 16.07 11.85
C LEU A 68 21.32 15.89 10.61
N TYR A 69 21.65 16.52 9.49
CA TYR A 69 20.90 16.37 8.23
C TYR A 69 20.94 14.94 7.68
N ILE A 70 22.08 14.25 7.77
CA ILE A 70 22.20 12.83 7.35
C ILE A 70 21.32 11.94 8.25
N ILE A 71 21.40 12.12 9.57
CA ILE A 71 20.59 11.35 10.54
C ILE A 71 19.09 11.58 10.30
N LEU A 72 18.68 12.84 10.11
CA LEU A 72 17.30 13.18 9.78
C LEU A 72 16.86 12.53 8.45
N GLY A 73 17.75 12.49 7.45
CA GLY A 73 17.50 11.81 6.18
C GLY A 73 17.31 10.31 6.33
N LEU A 74 18.12 9.65 7.15
CA LEU A 74 17.97 8.22 7.46
C LEU A 74 16.64 7.95 8.18
N ILE A 75 16.32 8.72 9.22
CA ILE A 75 15.05 8.57 9.96
C ILE A 75 13.87 8.77 9.02
N ALA A 76 13.86 9.85 8.22
CA ALA A 76 12.79 10.10 7.26
C ALA A 76 12.64 8.97 6.25
N SER A 77 13.75 8.44 5.73
CA SER A 77 13.75 7.33 4.77
C SER A 77 13.16 6.05 5.38
N ILE A 78 13.51 5.73 6.63
CA ILE A 78 12.93 4.60 7.37
C ILE A 78 11.42 4.80 7.54
N VAL A 79 10.99 5.99 7.96
CA VAL A 79 9.56 6.30 8.15
C VAL A 79 8.79 6.12 6.85
N PHE A 80 9.27 6.68 5.74
CA PHE A 80 8.62 6.52 4.43
C PHE A 80 8.59 5.06 3.97
N PHE A 81 9.67 4.31 4.21
CA PHE A 81 9.72 2.89 3.88
C PHE A 81 8.69 2.08 4.69
N LEU A 82 8.59 2.32 6.00
CA LEU A 82 7.59 1.68 6.86
C LEU A 82 6.15 2.04 6.44
N MET A 83 5.92 3.30 6.07
CA MET A 83 4.63 3.74 5.54
C MET A 83 4.29 3.03 4.22
N ASP A 84 5.22 2.92 3.26
CA ASP A 84 4.98 2.17 2.02
C ASP A 84 4.72 0.68 2.29
N LEU A 85 5.46 0.05 3.22
CA LEU A 85 5.19 -1.33 3.62
C LEU A 85 3.78 -1.51 4.16
N ARG A 86 3.32 -0.60 5.02
CA ARG A 86 1.96 -0.64 5.57
C ARG A 86 0.91 -0.39 4.49
N THR A 87 1.10 0.61 3.64
CA THR A 87 0.17 0.89 2.53
C THR A 87 0.12 -0.26 1.54
N LYS A 88 1.25 -0.93 1.27
CA LYS A 88 1.31 -2.13 0.44
C LYS A 88 0.54 -3.31 1.05
N GLN A 89 0.57 -3.47 2.37
CA GLN A 89 -0.26 -4.48 3.05
C GLN A 89 -1.74 -4.16 2.87
N LEU A 90 -2.16 -2.93 3.18
CA LEU A 90 -3.56 -2.49 3.05
C LEU A 90 -4.07 -2.61 1.60
N PHE A 91 -3.21 -2.28 0.62
CA PHE A 91 -3.50 -2.50 -0.80
C PHE A 91 -3.76 -3.97 -1.13
N ARG A 92 -2.95 -4.89 -0.58
CA ARG A 92 -3.12 -6.34 -0.79
C ARG A 92 -4.38 -6.86 -0.12
N GLU A 93 -4.66 -6.42 1.11
CA GLU A 93 -5.86 -6.79 1.86
C GLU A 93 -7.12 -6.32 1.14
N THR A 94 -7.15 -5.06 0.69
CA THR A 94 -8.30 -4.49 -0.06
C THR A 94 -8.53 -5.26 -1.36
N ARG A 95 -7.46 -5.58 -2.08
CA ARG A 95 -7.53 -6.38 -3.31
C ARG A 95 -8.05 -7.79 -3.05
N GLN A 96 -7.59 -8.44 -1.98
CA GLN A 96 -8.05 -9.77 -1.58
C GLN A 96 -9.54 -9.74 -1.21
N ALA A 97 -9.96 -8.75 -0.43
CA ALA A 97 -11.36 -8.56 -0.07
C ALA A 97 -12.24 -8.35 -1.33
N GLY A 98 -11.79 -7.54 -2.30
CA GLY A 98 -12.50 -7.36 -3.56
C GLY A 98 -12.64 -8.66 -4.36
N LYS A 99 -11.59 -9.48 -4.39
CA LYS A 99 -11.63 -10.81 -5.01
C LYS A 99 -12.57 -11.77 -4.28
N ASP A 100 -12.58 -11.75 -2.95
CA ASP A 100 -13.46 -12.61 -2.17
C ASP A 100 -14.94 -12.25 -2.41
N ILE A 101 -15.24 -10.96 -2.61
CA ILE A 101 -16.58 -10.52 -3.05
C ILE A 101 -16.92 -11.03 -4.45
N GLU A 102 -16.00 -10.87 -5.41
CA GLU A 102 -16.20 -11.34 -6.79
C GLU A 102 -16.47 -12.85 -6.86
N ASN A 103 -15.69 -13.65 -6.12
CA ASN A 103 -15.79 -15.11 -6.16
C ASN A 103 -16.98 -15.66 -5.37
N ASN A 104 -17.19 -15.17 -4.14
CA ASN A 104 -18.16 -15.79 -3.23
C ASN A 104 -19.57 -15.24 -3.38
N TYR A 105 -19.70 -13.95 -3.74
CA TYR A 105 -20.99 -13.26 -3.73
C TYR A 105 -21.49 -12.94 -5.14
N MET A 106 -20.63 -12.39 -6.00
CA MET A 106 -21.02 -12.08 -7.38
C MET A 106 -20.83 -13.28 -8.33
N LYS A 107 -20.01 -14.27 -7.95
CA LYS A 107 -19.66 -15.47 -8.76
C LYS A 107 -19.19 -15.13 -10.18
N ILE A 108 -18.51 -14.00 -10.34
CA ILE A 108 -17.96 -13.51 -11.62
C ILE A 108 -16.43 -13.42 -11.57
N LYS A 109 -15.79 -13.57 -12.73
CA LYS A 109 -14.39 -13.15 -12.91
C LYS A 109 -14.38 -11.65 -13.18
N GLY A 110 -14.25 -10.86 -12.12
CA GLY A 110 -14.18 -9.40 -12.19
C GLY A 110 -12.76 -8.83 -12.27
N PHE A 111 -12.63 -7.56 -11.91
CA PHE A 111 -11.38 -6.81 -11.95
C PHE A 111 -10.32 -7.41 -11.03
N TYR A 112 -10.66 -7.73 -9.78
CA TYR A 112 -9.68 -8.16 -8.77
C TYR A 112 -9.14 -9.56 -9.05
N THR A 113 -10.00 -10.47 -9.48
CA THR A 113 -9.61 -11.82 -9.96
C THR A 113 -8.72 -11.74 -11.19
N HIS A 114 -8.99 -10.81 -12.13
CA HIS A 114 -8.14 -10.63 -13.32
C HIS A 114 -6.77 -10.03 -12.98
N VAL A 115 -6.73 -8.98 -12.14
CA VAL A 115 -5.48 -8.33 -11.73
C VAL A 115 -4.55 -9.31 -11.01
N GLU A 116 -5.07 -10.32 -10.30
CA GLU A 116 -4.29 -11.42 -9.69
C GLU A 116 -3.77 -12.47 -10.67
N GLY A 117 -4.48 -12.70 -11.76
CA GLY A 117 -3.96 -13.50 -12.87
C GLY A 117 -2.72 -12.86 -13.52
N ILE A 118 -2.61 -11.54 -13.51
CA ILE A 118 -1.48 -10.80 -14.08
C ILE A 118 -0.27 -10.88 -13.11
N LYS A 119 0.46 -12.00 -13.18
CA LYS A 119 1.76 -12.21 -12.53
C LYS A 119 2.88 -11.41 -13.22
N SER A 120 2.73 -10.10 -13.41
CA SER A 120 3.83 -9.31 -13.99
C SER A 120 4.96 -9.18 -12.96
N LYS A 121 6.13 -9.72 -13.32
CA LYS A 121 7.33 -9.91 -12.47
C LYS A 121 8.02 -8.59 -12.06
N LEU A 122 7.55 -7.45 -12.56
CA LEU A 122 8.04 -6.12 -12.20
C LEU A 122 6.84 -5.23 -11.84
N SER A 123 6.18 -5.54 -10.73
CA SER A 123 5.12 -4.69 -10.23
C SER A 123 5.72 -3.32 -9.87
N HIS A 124 5.00 -2.23 -10.14
CA HIS A 124 5.38 -0.87 -9.69
C HIS A 124 5.75 -0.85 -8.19
N SER A 125 5.21 -1.79 -7.41
CA SER A 125 5.55 -1.97 -6.00
C SER A 125 7.01 -2.31 -5.73
N ILE A 126 7.69 -3.01 -6.65
CA ILE A 126 9.12 -3.33 -6.52
C ILE A 126 9.93 -2.07 -6.77
N ILE A 127 9.65 -1.34 -7.86
CA ILE A 127 10.33 -0.09 -8.20
C ILE A 127 10.21 0.92 -7.04
N ILE A 128 9.00 1.12 -6.52
CA ILE A 128 8.75 1.99 -5.36
C ILE A 128 9.54 1.50 -4.15
N GLY A 129 9.47 0.22 -3.80
CA GLY A 129 10.22 -0.32 -2.66
C GLY A 129 11.73 -0.15 -2.81
N THR A 130 12.28 -0.42 -3.99
CA THR A 130 13.71 -0.27 -4.29
C THR A 130 14.16 1.18 -4.21
N SER A 131 13.34 2.15 -4.62
CA SER A 131 13.71 3.57 -4.52
C SER A 131 13.95 4.02 -3.08
N TYR A 132 13.15 3.56 -2.11
CA TYR A 132 13.40 3.86 -0.69
C TYR A 132 14.71 3.23 -0.19
N VAL A 133 14.98 1.98 -0.58
CA VAL A 133 16.23 1.29 -0.22
C VAL A 133 17.44 2.03 -0.81
N MET A 134 17.37 2.47 -2.07
CA MET A 134 18.43 3.25 -2.71
C MET A 134 18.70 4.56 -1.97
N ILE A 135 17.66 5.29 -1.55
CA ILE A 135 17.80 6.52 -0.75
C ILE A 135 18.47 6.22 0.60
N MET A 136 18.06 5.16 1.29
CA MET A 136 18.70 4.75 2.56
C MET A 136 20.18 4.41 2.38
N VAL A 137 20.52 3.60 1.37
CA VAL A 137 21.90 3.23 1.05
C VAL A 137 22.74 4.46 0.73
N PHE A 138 22.18 5.42 0.01
CA PHE A 138 22.86 6.68 -0.30
C PHE A 138 23.22 7.48 0.96
N PHE A 139 22.28 7.64 1.90
CA PHE A 139 22.58 8.34 3.16
C PHE A 139 23.59 7.58 4.03
N LEU A 140 23.53 6.24 4.05
CA LEU A 140 24.54 5.42 4.75
C LEU A 140 25.93 5.59 4.12
N TYR A 141 26.02 5.60 2.79
CA TYR A 141 27.28 5.85 2.09
C TYR A 141 27.86 7.22 2.44
N ILE A 142 27.03 8.28 2.43
CA ILE A 142 27.47 9.62 2.85
C ILE A 142 27.96 9.60 4.29
N LEU A 143 27.26 8.93 5.20
CA LEU A 143 27.65 8.83 6.61
C LEU A 143 29.02 8.15 6.80
N ILE A 144 29.34 7.14 6.00
CA ILE A 144 30.59 6.39 6.09
C ILE A 144 31.77 7.18 5.50
N VAL A 145 31.51 7.97 4.44
CA VAL A 145 32.54 8.70 3.70
C VAL A 145 32.82 10.09 4.28
N SER A 146 31.85 10.68 4.99
CA SER A 146 31.98 12.01 5.64
C SER A 146 32.76 11.94 6.94
#